data_AF-A0A935YX45-F1
#
_entry.id   AF-A0A935YX45-F1
#
_cell.length_a   1.000
_cell.length_b   1.000
_cell.length_c   1.000
_cell.angle_alpha   90.00
_cell.angle_beta   90.00
_cell.angle_gamma   90.00
#
_symmetry.space_group_name_H-M   'P 1'
#
loop_
_entity.id
_entity.type
_entity.pdbx_description
1 polymer ?
#
loop_
_entity_poly.entity_id
_entity_poly.type
_entity_poly.pdbx_seq_one_letter_code
_entity_poly.pdbx_strand_id
1 'polypeptide(L)' 'MHGAAEFGIDQAERYHEGMASVFDLLAKNPHLARERTEFDPPVRLHPYQAHMIAYIIRDDGILIIRVLHGRQAWERYLP' A
#
# COMPACT_ATOMS: atom_id res chain seq x y z
N MET A 1 -32.87 -14.63 6.05
CA MET A 1 -31.58 -15.33 6.19
C MET A 1 -30.62 -14.67 5.20
N HIS A 2 -30.02 -13.54 5.56
CA HIS A 2 -29.15 -12.76 4.67
C HIS A 2 -27.70 -13.18 4.93
N GLY A 3 -27.10 -13.83 3.93
CA GLY A 3 -25.80 -14.49 4.05
C GLY A 3 -24.63 -13.52 3.96
N ALA A 4 -23.49 -13.94 4.52
CA ALA A 4 -22.21 -13.22 4.60
C ALA A 4 -21.64 -12.62 3.29
N ALA A 5 -22.29 -12.82 2.14
CA ALA A 5 -21.87 -12.31 0.84
C ALA A 5 -22.13 -10.80 0.68
N GLU A 6 -23.27 -10.27 1.15
CA GLU A 6 -23.57 -8.82 1.04
C GLU A 6 -22.65 -7.98 1.93
N PHE A 7 -22.35 -8.45 3.16
CA PHE A 7 -21.36 -7.80 4.03
C PHE A 7 -19.92 -7.89 3.48
N GLY A 8 -19.61 -8.95 2.72
CA GLY A 8 -18.29 -9.14 2.11
C GLY A 8 -18.03 -8.18 0.95
N ILE A 9 -19.06 -7.86 0.15
CA ILE A 9 -18.95 -6.92 -0.98
C ILE A 9 -18.80 -5.49 -0.47
N ASP A 10 -19.68 -5.04 0.44
CA ASP A 10 -19.61 -3.68 1.02
C ASP A 10 -18.29 -3.43 1.75
N GLN A 11 -17.75 -4.45 2.42
CA GLN A 11 -16.47 -4.34 3.10
C GLN A 11 -15.30 -4.38 2.11
N ALA A 12 -15.39 -5.17 1.03
CA ALA A 12 -14.39 -5.19 -0.03
C ALA A 12 -14.35 -3.89 -0.83
N GLU A 13 -15.49 -3.26 -1.11
CA GLU A 13 -15.55 -1.97 -1.80
C GLU A 13 -14.91 -0.87 -0.95
N ARG A 14 -15.28 -0.75 0.33
CA ARG A 14 -14.66 0.21 1.27
C ARG A 14 -13.16 -0.04 1.45
N TYR A 15 -12.74 -1.30 1.40
CA TYR A 15 -11.34 -1.69 1.46
C TYR A 15 -10.56 -1.15 0.24
N HIS A 16 -11.10 -1.32 -0.96
CA HIS A 16 -10.49 -0.83 -2.20
C HIS A 16 -10.52 0.71 -2.28
N GLU A 17 -11.65 1.34 -1.95
CA GLU A 17 -11.77 2.80 -1.88
C GLU A 17 -10.77 3.42 -0.91
N GLY A 18 -10.60 2.77 0.24
CA GLY A 18 -9.61 3.18 1.24
C GLY A 18 -8.17 3.05 0.74
N MET A 19 -7.86 2.00 -0.01
CA MET A 19 -6.53 1.83 -0.61
C MET A 19 -6.24 2.86 -1.70
N ALA A 20 -7.22 3.16 -2.57
CA ALA A 20 -7.10 4.22 -3.56
C ALA A 20 -6.85 5.59 -2.90
N SER A 21 -7.58 5.90 -1.83
CA SER A 21 -7.38 7.13 -1.05
C SER A 21 -5.96 7.21 -0.46
N VAL A 22 -5.37 6.08 -0.05
CA VAL A 22 -3.98 6.05 0.40
C VAL A 22 -3.01 6.29 -0.75
N PHE A 23 -3.26 5.76 -1.94
CA PHE A 23 -2.41 6.07 -3.10
C PHE A 23 -2.44 7.56 -3.43
N ASP A 24 -3.61 8.20 -3.39
CA ASP A 24 -3.72 9.66 -3.57
C ASP A 24 -2.99 10.44 -2.48
N LEU A 25 -3.10 10.01 -1.22
CA LEU A 25 -2.37 10.61 -0.10
C LEU A 25 -0.85 10.53 -0.33
N LEU A 26 -0.35 9.37 -0.75
CA LEU A 26 1.07 9.14 -1.01
C LEU A 26 1.55 9.92 -2.25
N ALA A 27 0.74 10.01 -3.30
CA ALA A 27 1.07 10.81 -4.48
C ALA A 27 1.15 12.31 -4.16
N LYS A 28 0.27 12.80 -3.29
CA LYS A 28 0.29 14.20 -2.80
C LYS A 28 1.40 14.47 -1.79
N ASN A 29 1.83 13.44 -1.05
CA ASN A 29 2.87 13.55 -0.03
C ASN A 29 3.93 12.44 -0.21
N PRO A 30 4.74 12.47 -1.29
CA PRO A 30 5.64 11.36 -1.63
C PRO A 30 6.70 11.04 -0.56
N HIS A 31 6.99 11.98 0.32
CA HIS A 31 7.95 11.81 1.41
C HIS A 31 7.32 11.40 2.74
N LEU A 32 6.02 11.10 2.78
CA LEU A 32 5.29 10.74 4.00
C LEU A 32 5.85 9.49 4.69
N ALA A 33 6.35 8.54 3.91
CA ALA A 33 7.05 7.36 4.44
C ALA A 33 8.56 7.56 4.31
N ARG A 34 9.31 7.13 5.32
CA ARG A 34 10.78 7.14 5.31
C ARG A 34 11.30 6.26 4.17
N GLU A 35 12.33 6.76 3.50
CA GLU A 35 13.10 5.99 2.52
C GLU A 35 13.98 4.96 3.21
N ARG A 36 14.00 3.78 2.63
CA ARG A 36 14.73 2.60 3.07
C ARG A 36 15.75 2.24 2.00
N THR A 37 16.99 2.65 2.26
CA THR A 37 18.15 2.44 1.39
C THR A 37 18.74 1.04 1.53
N GLU A 38 18.18 0.21 2.43
CA GLU A 38 18.51 -1.21 2.52
C GLU A 38 18.00 -2.03 1.32
N PHE A 39 17.11 -1.47 0.50
CA PHE A 39 16.62 -2.05 -0.76
C PHE A 39 17.27 -1.37 -1.97
N ASP A 40 17.40 -2.10 -3.09
CA ASP A 40 17.87 -1.56 -4.37
C ASP A 40 16.81 -1.76 -5.48
N PRO A 41 16.18 -0.68 -6.00
CA PRO A 41 16.37 0.72 -5.61
C PRO A 41 15.81 1.02 -4.20
N PRO A 42 16.24 2.11 -3.54
CA PRO A 42 15.68 2.53 -2.27
C PRO A 42 14.17 2.71 -2.36
N VAL A 43 13.41 2.11 -1.43
CA VAL A 43 11.94 2.14 -1.44
C VAL A 43 11.39 2.87 -0.22
N ARG A 44 10.14 3.29 -0.32
CA ARG A 44 9.33 3.82 0.78
C ARG A 44 8.20 2.86 1.07
N LEU A 45 7.96 2.64 2.37
CA LEU A 45 6.99 1.64 2.84
C LEU A 45 5.92 2.30 3.71
N HIS A 46 4.67 2.22 3.27
CA HIS A 46 3.53 2.76 3.99
C HIS A 46 2.54 1.64 4.39
N PRO A 47 2.33 1.40 5.69
CA PRO A 47 1.36 0.41 6.14
C PRO A 47 -0.07 0.95 5.97
N TYR A 48 -0.95 0.14 5.39
CA TYR A 48 -2.39 0.39 5.33
C TYR A 48 -3.17 -0.87 5.71
N GLN A 49 -3.80 -0.83 6.89
CA GLN A 49 -4.50 -1.99 7.48
C GLN A 49 -3.61 -3.25 7.47
N ALA A 50 -4.04 -4.30 6.78
CA ALA A 50 -3.29 -5.56 6.66
C ALA A 50 -2.22 -5.56 5.57
N HIS A 51 -2.06 -4.45 4.82
CA HIS A 51 -1.15 -4.37 3.69
C HIS A 51 0.01 -3.40 3.92
N MET A 52 1.13 -3.67 3.25
CA MET A 52 2.29 -2.80 3.14
C MET A 52 2.39 -2.33 1.70
N ILE A 53 2.36 -1.01 1.49
CA ILE A 53 2.48 -0.39 0.18
C ILE A 53 3.94 0.03 -0.01
N ALA A 54 4.62 -0.59 -0.96
CA ALA A 54 5.98 -0.24 -1.35
C ALA A 54 5.95 0.64 -2.60
N TYR A 55 6.61 1.79 -2.55
CA TYR A 55 6.67 2.74 -3.65
C TYR A 55 7.99 3.48 -3.73
N ILE A 56 8.23 4.10 -4.87
CA ILE A 56 9.35 5.03 -5.10
C ILE A 56 8.83 6.34 -5.65
N ILE A 57 9.63 7.39 -5.53
CA ILE A 57 9.34 8.70 -6.10
C ILE A 57 9.91 8.72 -7.52
N ARG A 58 9.14 9.27 -8.46
CA ARG A 58 9.50 9.54 -9.85
C ARG A 58 9.28 11.02 -10.14
N ASP A 59 9.77 11.50 -11.28
CA ASP A 59 9.68 12.93 -11.65
C ASP A 59 8.23 13.42 -11.76
N ASP A 60 7.29 12.52 -12.07
CA ASP A 60 5.86 12.79 -12.26
C ASP A 60 4.97 12.32 -11.08
N GLY A 61 5.57 11.85 -9.97
CA GLY A 61 4.83 11.45 -8.78
C GLY A 61 5.43 10.25 -8.06
N ILE A 62 4.62 9.21 -7.84
CA ILE A 62 5.07 7.96 -7.22
C ILE A 62 4.78 6.78 -8.11
N LEU A 63 5.63 5.76 -8.03
CA LEU A 63 5.38 4.44 -8.61
C LEU A 63 5.16 3.45 -7.47
N ILE A 64 3.96 2.89 -7.38
CA ILE A 64 3.68 1.76 -6.50
C ILE A 64 4.34 0.51 -7.09
N ILE A 65 5.35 -0.04 -6.39
CA ILE A 65 6.09 -1.22 -6.82
C ILE A 65 5.33 -2.49 -6.44
N ARG A 66 4.83 -2.55 -5.20
CA ARG A 66 4.11 -3.70 -4.64
C ARG A 66 3.11 -3.27 -3.56
N VAL A 67 2.03 -4.04 -3.45
CA VAL A 67 1.15 -4.06 -2.28
C VAL A 67 1.24 -5.46 -1.69
N LEU A 68 1.79 -5.58 -0.48
CA LEU A 68 2.08 -6.86 0.17
C LEU A 68 1.08 -7.07 1.30
N HIS A 69 0.44 -8.24 1.37
CA HIS A 69 -0.40 -8.62 2.50
C HIS A 69 0.47 -9.17 3.64
N GLY A 70 0.22 -8.72 4.87
CA GLY A 70 0.87 -9.25 6.08
C GLY A 70 1.96 -8.34 6.66
N ARG A 71 1.79 -8.00 7.95
CA ARG A 71 2.65 -7.05 8.69
C ARG A 71 4.07 -7.57 8.98
N GLN A 72 4.31 -8.88 8.83
CA GLN A 72 5.48 -9.55 9.44
C GLN A 72 6.58 -10.02 8.47
N ALA A 73 6.41 -9.96 7.14
CA ALA A 73 7.36 -10.60 6.22
C ALA A 73 7.72 -9.81 4.95
N TRP A 74 7.38 -8.52 4.83
CA TRP A 74 7.66 -7.76 3.60
C TRP A 74 9.16 -7.61 3.30
N GLU A 75 10.02 -7.59 4.32
CA GLU A 75 11.50 -7.54 4.17
C GLU A 75 12.04 -8.70 3.32
N ARG A 76 11.33 -9.85 3.27
CA ARG A 76 11.74 -11.03 2.51
C ARG A 76 11.22 -11.05 1.08
N TYR A 77 10.23 -10.22 0.75
CA TYR A 77 9.52 -10.23 -0.53
C TYR A 77 9.78 -9.00 -1.41
N LEU A 78 10.60 -8.07 -0.91
CA LEU A 78 11.14 -6.97 -1.70
C LEU A 78 12.57 -7.36 -2.13
N PRO A 79 12.90 -7.18 -3.42
CA PRO A 79 14.21 -7.55 -3.97
C PRO A 79 15.37 -6.79 -3.33
#